data_AF-A0A645I3U0-F1
#
_entry.id   AF-A0A645I3U0-F1
#
_cell.length_a   1.000
_cell.length_b   1.000
_cell.length_c   1.000
_cell.angle_alpha   90.00
_cell.angle_beta   90.00
_cell.angle_gamma   90.00
#
_symmetry.space_group_name_H-M   'P 1'
#
loop_
_entity.id
_entity.type
_entity.pdbx_description
1 polymer ?
#
loop_
_entity_poly.entity_id
_entity_poly.type
_entity_poly.pdbx_seq_one_letter_code
_entity_poly.pdbx_strand_id
1 'polypeptide(L)'
;MAGTWTPESYYGTMADGYVDIAPMTDLVPADVQAKVEDVKAKMISGEFNPFSGKIEYNDGTVLCEDGQTLDRAAIWSINGLVKGATGTK
;
A
#
# COMPACT_ATOMS: atom_id res chain seq x y z
N MET A 1 -23.29 25.42 -6.24
CA MET A 1 -23.08 24.19 -5.45
C MET A 1 -24.40 23.43 -5.39
N ALA A 2 -24.37 22.09 -5.51
CA ALA A 2 -25.58 21.26 -5.63
C ALA A 2 -26.26 20.88 -4.30
N GLY A 3 -25.65 21.19 -3.14
CA GLY A 3 -26.25 20.90 -1.82
C GLY A 3 -26.28 19.41 -1.44
N THR A 4 -25.59 18.55 -2.20
CA THR A 4 -25.60 17.08 -2.03
C THR A 4 -24.44 16.54 -1.18
N TRP A 5 -23.62 17.41 -0.60
CA TRP A 5 -22.44 16.97 0.15
C TRP A 5 -22.82 16.44 1.53
N THR A 6 -22.23 15.31 1.91
CA THR A 6 -22.35 14.71 3.24
C THR A 6 -20.95 14.39 3.79
N PRO A 7 -20.72 14.53 5.11
CA PRO A 7 -19.43 14.21 5.71
C PRO A 7 -19.14 12.71 5.62
N GLU A 8 -17.96 12.36 5.11
CA GLU A 8 -17.47 10.99 5.05
C GLU A 8 -15.95 10.92 5.28
N SER A 9 -15.46 9.73 5.66
CA SER A 9 -14.04 9.47 5.79
C SER A 9 -13.51 8.80 4.53
N TYR A 10 -12.83 9.57 3.70
CA TYR A 10 -12.25 9.08 2.44
C TYR A 10 -10.79 8.64 2.62
N TYR A 11 -10.43 7.54 1.97
CA TYR A 11 -9.07 6.99 1.91
C TYR A 11 -8.78 6.61 0.47
N GLY A 12 -8.19 7.54 -0.27
CA GLY A 12 -8.03 7.42 -1.71
C GLY A 12 -6.99 6.37 -2.13
N THR A 13 -7.01 6.05 -3.41
CA THR A 13 -6.26 4.94 -4.00
C THR A 13 -5.48 5.39 -5.25
N MET A 14 -4.79 4.46 -5.90
CA MET A 14 -4.25 4.73 -7.24
C MET A 14 -5.34 4.62 -8.32
N ALA A 15 -6.39 3.82 -8.09
CA ALA A 15 -7.46 3.59 -9.06
C ALA A 15 -8.38 4.80 -9.24
N ASP A 16 -8.58 5.59 -8.18
CA ASP A 16 -9.34 6.85 -8.21
C ASP A 16 -8.47 8.08 -8.51
N GLY A 17 -7.17 7.88 -8.72
CA GLY A 17 -6.20 8.94 -9.03
C GLY A 17 -5.83 9.82 -7.84
N TYR A 18 -6.17 9.43 -6.60
CA TYR A 18 -5.79 10.19 -5.40
C TYR A 18 -4.30 10.10 -5.09
N VAL A 19 -3.65 8.97 -5.42
CA VAL A 19 -2.20 8.73 -5.27
C VAL A 19 -1.63 8.25 -6.59
N ASP A 20 -0.41 8.69 -6.94
CA ASP A 20 0.32 8.16 -8.10
C ASP A 20 1.84 8.14 -7.85
N ILE A 21 2.56 7.45 -8.72
CA ILE A 21 4.02 7.40 -8.79
C ILE A 21 4.51 8.52 -9.71
N ALA A 22 5.48 9.32 -9.25
CA ALA A 22 6.10 10.34 -10.09
C ALA A 22 6.85 9.72 -11.29
N PRO A 23 7.05 10.46 -12.39
CA PRO A 23 7.81 9.96 -13.54
C PRO A 23 9.21 9.45 -13.15
N MET A 24 9.54 8.24 -13.59
CA MET A 24 10.87 7.65 -13.38
C MET A 24 11.90 8.31 -14.32
N THR A 25 13.10 8.59 -13.81
CA THR A 25 14.21 9.11 -14.62
C THR A 25 14.96 7.98 -15.33
N ASP A 26 15.82 8.35 -16.27
CA ASP A 26 16.74 7.46 -16.99
C ASP A 26 17.80 6.79 -16.09
N LEU A 27 17.94 7.22 -14.83
CA LEU A 27 18.77 6.57 -13.83
C LEU A 27 18.21 5.22 -13.38
N VAL A 28 16.91 4.98 -13.57
CA VAL A 28 16.26 3.70 -13.25
C VAL A 28 16.39 2.78 -14.46
N PRO A 29 17.01 1.59 -14.34
CA PRO A 29 17.10 0.63 -15.44
C PRO A 29 15.73 0.25 -15.99
N ALA A 30 15.63 0.02 -17.30
CA ALA A 30 14.35 -0.23 -17.98
C ALA A 30 13.62 -1.48 -17.45
N ASP A 31 14.35 -2.53 -17.05
CA ASP A 31 13.76 -3.72 -16.46
C ASP A 31 13.14 -3.44 -15.07
N VAL A 32 13.71 -2.50 -14.32
CA VAL A 32 13.17 -2.03 -13.04
C VAL A 32 11.95 -1.17 -13.26
N GLN A 33 11.97 -0.25 -14.23
CA GLN A 33 10.79 0.55 -14.60
C GLN A 33 9.61 -0.34 -14.98
N ALA A 34 9.84 -1.37 -15.80
CA ALA A 34 8.81 -2.32 -16.21
C ALA A 34 8.19 -3.08 -15.01
N LYS A 35 9.00 -3.45 -14.00
CA LYS A 35 8.49 -4.10 -12.78
C LYS A 35 7.63 -3.16 -11.95
N VAL A 36 8.01 -1.88 -11.83
CA VAL A 36 7.22 -0.88 -11.10
C VAL A 36 5.87 -0.68 -11.78
N GLU A 37 5.84 -0.52 -13.11
CA GLU A 37 4.59 -0.36 -13.86
C GLU A 37 3.70 -1.60 -13.80
N ASP A 38 4.25 -2.81 -13.82
CA ASP A 38 3.49 -4.06 -13.64
C ASP A 38 2.80 -4.10 -12.26
N VAL A 39 3.53 -3.79 -11.18
CA VAL A 39 2.95 -3.77 -9.83
C VAL A 39 1.93 -2.64 -9.68
N LYS A 40 2.20 -1.46 -10.25
CA LYS A 40 1.24 -0.34 -10.29
C LYS A 40 -0.06 -0.76 -10.98
N ALA A 41 0.02 -1.43 -12.13
CA ALA A 41 -1.16 -1.92 -12.83
C ALA A 41 -1.96 -2.93 -11.99
N LYS A 42 -1.26 -3.84 -11.28
CA LYS A 42 -1.89 -4.78 -10.34
C LYS A 42 -2.51 -4.13 -9.12
N MET A 43 -1.93 -3.03 -8.62
CA MET A 43 -2.53 -2.21 -7.56
C MET A 43 -3.81 -1.54 -8.03
N ILE A 44 -3.80 -0.97 -9.24
CA ILE A 44 -4.96 -0.31 -9.84
C ILE A 44 -6.08 -1.32 -10.14
N SER A 45 -5.75 -2.53 -10.60
CA SER A 45 -6.74 -3.58 -10.87
C SER A 45 -7.28 -4.24 -9.60
N GLY A 46 -6.62 -4.05 -8.46
CA GLY A 46 -6.93 -4.71 -7.19
C GLY A 46 -6.37 -6.14 -7.07
N GLU A 47 -5.60 -6.62 -8.05
CA GLU A 47 -4.91 -7.91 -8.00
C GLU A 47 -3.83 -7.95 -6.91
N PHE A 48 -3.20 -6.80 -6.64
CA PHE A 48 -2.17 -6.68 -5.61
C PHE A 48 -2.59 -5.72 -4.49
N ASN A 49 -2.48 -6.20 -3.24
CA ASN A 49 -2.68 -5.40 -2.03
C ASN A 49 -1.40 -5.40 -1.19
N PRO A 50 -0.86 -4.23 -0.79
CA PRO A 50 0.43 -4.16 -0.09
C PRO A 50 0.40 -4.73 1.33
N PHE A 51 -0.76 -4.73 1.97
CA PHE A 51 -0.98 -5.32 3.30
C PHE A 51 -1.72 -6.66 3.19
N SER A 52 -1.14 -7.58 2.42
CA SER A 52 -1.67 -8.94 2.24
C SER A 52 -0.57 -10.00 2.36
N GLY A 53 -0.98 -11.23 2.66
CA GLY A 53 -0.10 -12.35 2.94
C GLY A 53 0.56 -12.26 4.31
N LYS A 54 1.43 -13.24 4.61
CA LYS A 54 2.05 -13.32 5.93
C LYS A 54 2.98 -12.12 6.20
N ILE A 55 2.64 -11.30 7.18
CA ILE A 55 3.45 -10.17 7.66
C ILE A 55 3.70 -10.34 9.16
N GLU A 56 4.96 -10.24 9.57
CA GLU A 56 5.38 -10.32 10.98
C GLU A 56 5.96 -8.98 11.43
N TYR A 57 5.79 -8.65 12.70
CA TYR A 57 6.55 -7.62 13.39
C TYR A 57 7.97 -8.11 13.72
N ASN A 58 8.87 -7.19 14.09
CA ASN A 58 10.23 -7.52 14.51
C ASN A 58 10.31 -8.42 15.75
N ASP A 59 9.29 -8.40 16.62
CA ASP A 59 9.21 -9.24 17.83
C ASP A 59 8.70 -10.66 17.54
N GLY A 60 8.37 -10.97 16.28
CA GLY A 60 7.84 -12.26 15.85
C GLY A 60 6.31 -12.37 15.95
N THR A 61 5.61 -11.35 16.45
CA THR A 61 4.15 -11.30 16.44
C THR A 61 3.63 -11.19 15.01
N VAL A 62 2.59 -11.95 14.67
CA VAL A 62 1.97 -11.90 13.34
C VAL A 62 1.07 -10.67 13.23
N LEU A 63 1.31 -9.83 12.22
CA LEU A 63 0.46 -8.69 11.83
C LEU A 63 -0.61 -9.11 10.83
N CYS A 64 -0.25 -9.93 9.83
CA CYS A 64 -1.16 -10.42 8.81
C CYS A 64 -0.89 -11.91 8.60
N GLU A 65 -1.94 -12.74 8.64
CA GLU A 65 -1.83 -14.18 8.42
C GLU A 65 -1.62 -14.52 6.94
N ASP A 66 -1.15 -15.73 6.65
CA ASP A 66 -1.02 -16.17 5.27
C ASP A 66 -2.39 -16.23 4.56
N GLY A 67 -2.46 -15.71 3.34
CA GLY A 67 -3.71 -15.56 2.59
C GLY A 67 -4.68 -14.49 3.09
N GLN A 68 -4.35 -13.75 4.15
CA GLN A 68 -5.15 -12.62 4.63
C GLN A 68 -4.81 -11.33 3.86
N THR A 69 -5.78 -10.43 3.73
CA THR A 69 -5.56 -9.02 3.38
C THR A 69 -6.10 -8.17 4.53
N LEU A 70 -5.31 -7.23 5.04
CA LEU A 70 -5.73 -6.33 6.11
C LEU A 70 -6.81 -5.37 5.60
N ASP A 71 -7.83 -5.15 6.43
CA ASP A 71 -8.80 -4.10 6.19
C ASP A 71 -8.25 -2.72 6.61
N ARG A 72 -9.01 -1.68 6.29
CA ARG A 72 -8.64 -0.31 6.64
C ARG A 72 -8.41 -0.15 8.15
N ALA A 73 -9.29 -0.66 9.00
CA ALA A 73 -9.19 -0.47 10.45
C ALA A 73 -7.92 -1.11 11.03
N ALA A 74 -7.56 -2.30 10.55
CA ALA A 74 -6.34 -3.00 10.92
C ALA A 74 -5.10 -2.23 10.46
N ILE A 75 -5.09 -1.72 9.22
CA ILE A 75 -3.98 -0.90 8.69
C ILE A 75 -3.77 0.36 9.56
N TRP A 76 -4.85 1.04 9.95
CA TRP A 76 -4.79 2.21 10.84
C TRP A 76 -4.31 1.89 12.25
N SER A 77 -4.35 0.62 12.65
CA SER A 77 -3.93 0.17 13.98
C SER A 77 -2.48 -0.33 14.01
N ILE A 78 -1.76 -0.32 12.88
CA ILE A 78 -0.35 -0.72 12.82
C ILE A 78 0.49 0.27 13.65
N ASN A 79 1.13 -0.24 14.70
CA ASN A 79 1.86 0.57 15.68
C ASN A 79 3.30 0.08 15.94
N GLY A 80 3.81 -0.80 15.07
CA GLY A 80 5.13 -1.42 15.19
C GLY A 80 5.86 -1.50 13.87
N LEU A 81 7.16 -1.83 13.94
CA LEU A 81 7.98 -2.08 12.76
C LEU A 81 7.83 -3.54 12.32
N VAL A 82 7.55 -3.73 11.04
CA VAL A 82 7.57 -5.05 10.41
C VAL A 82 8.97 -5.64 10.45
N LYS A 83 9.05 -6.97 10.42
CA LYS A 83 10.29 -7.73 10.45
C LYS A 83 11.28 -7.23 9.39
N GLY A 84 12.49 -6.89 9.84
CA GLY A 84 13.57 -6.39 8.98
C GLY A 84 13.59 -4.86 8.82
N ALA A 85 12.55 -4.14 9.26
CA ALA A 85 12.60 -2.69 9.32
C ALA A 85 13.34 -2.23 10.59
N THR A 86 14.28 -1.30 10.44
CA THR A 86 14.99 -0.68 11.56
C THR A 86 14.74 0.81 11.56
N GLY A 87 14.35 1.37 12.70
CA GLY A 87 14.25 2.82 12.88
C GLY A 87 15.51 3.37 13.54
N THR A 88 16.03 4.47 13.02
CA THR A 88 16.97 5.34 13.74
C THR A 88 16.23 6.60 14.15
N LYS A 89 16.47 7.07 15.37
CA LYS A 89 15.98 8.40 15.80
C LYS A 89 16.85 9.50 15.23
#